data_AF-A0A9D6CWM5-F1
#
_entry.id   AF-A0A9D6CWM5-F1
#
_cell.length_a   1.000
_cell.length_b   1.000
_cell.length_c   1.000
_cell.angle_alpha   90.00
_cell.angle_beta   90.00
_cell.angle_gamma   90.00
#
_symmetry.space_group_name_H-M   'P 1'
#
loop_
_entity.id
_entity.type
_entity.pdbx_description
1 polymer ?
#
loop_
_entity_poly.entity_id
_entity_poly.type
_entity_poly.pdbx_seq_one_letter_code
_entity_poly.pdbx_strand_id
1 'polypeptide(L)'
;MRLLLFLLGATVALAQSPETAVLGGPCEPEAREDVGRIQAWHARVSAYSAAERRGDLDAAIVEAKAVVRGLCSNEHWWLKLAETQVRAGREQEAVETLAAYYARGANGVDRRLRDPESPLYRLKDSAAFQTSELAASLAADRRALEQRREKAQRRVRLDPGAVREPYIAVGACPGECCRYGSWSVQQDVVLYDSTRMARTVGEAKQGSRVEALTGVVRLRPIPVLVRAPPPDHPEVAEGELAYLLDYLGEGYGRIYVGEGRIVDGPILSVHEHCPFPGPDCWGEVVDPKDAGRQRDGVWWVKVKTADGVTGWTQEVDKFGDISGCG
;
A
#
# COMPACT_ATOMS: atom_id res chain seq x y z
N MET A 1 49.67 -16.27 56.06
CA MET A 1 49.47 -16.33 54.60
C MET A 1 48.04 -15.89 54.30
N ARG A 2 47.82 -14.61 53.96
CA ARG A 2 46.48 -14.07 53.61
C ARG A 2 46.40 -13.99 52.09
N LEU A 3 45.50 -14.78 51.50
CA LEU A 3 45.23 -14.79 50.06
C LEU A 3 44.28 -13.62 49.74
N LEU A 4 44.79 -12.57 49.08
CA LEU A 4 43.95 -11.51 48.51
C LEU A 4 43.32 -12.03 47.21
N LEU A 5 42.00 -12.24 47.22
CA LEU A 5 41.21 -12.46 46.01
C LEU A 5 40.90 -11.08 45.38
N PHE A 6 41.51 -10.78 44.24
CA PHE A 6 41.11 -9.64 43.41
C PHE A 6 39.93 -10.06 42.52
N LEU A 7 38.73 -9.62 42.87
CA LEU A 7 37.55 -9.69 42.00
C LEU A 7 37.65 -8.55 40.97
N LEU A 8 38.14 -8.87 39.78
CA LEU A 8 38.01 -8.03 38.59
C LEU A 8 36.54 -8.05 38.15
N GLY A 9 35.76 -7.07 38.59
CA GLY A 9 34.40 -6.84 38.11
C GLY A 9 34.45 -6.25 36.70
N ALA A 10 34.28 -7.09 35.68
CA ALA A 10 34.05 -6.62 34.31
C ALA A 10 32.65 -5.99 34.23
N THR A 11 32.57 -4.67 34.18
CA THR A 11 31.34 -3.96 33.82
C THR A 11 31.04 -4.22 32.35
N VAL A 12 30.06 -5.09 32.09
CA VAL A 12 29.51 -5.28 30.74
C VAL A 12 28.66 -4.05 30.44
N ALA A 13 29.18 -3.13 29.62
CA ALA A 13 28.36 -2.07 29.05
C ALA A 13 27.33 -2.72 28.13
N LEU A 14 26.06 -2.70 28.52
CA LEU A 14 24.97 -3.13 27.64
C LEU A 14 24.94 -2.15 26.46
N ALA A 15 25.24 -2.64 25.26
CA ALA A 15 25.11 -1.86 24.04
C ALA A 15 23.66 -1.35 23.95
N GLN A 16 23.49 -0.03 23.89
CA GLN A 16 22.18 0.57 23.66
C GLN A 16 21.68 0.12 22.28
N SER A 17 20.38 -0.17 22.17
CA SER A 17 19.79 -0.48 20.86
C SER A 17 19.93 0.72 19.92
N PRO A 18 20.10 0.51 18.60
CA PRO A 18 20.15 1.60 17.62
C PRO A 18 18.95 2.55 17.75
N GLU A 19 17.78 2.01 18.05
CA GLU A 19 16.56 2.77 18.35
C GLU A 19 16.71 3.71 19.54
N THR A 20 17.27 3.23 20.66
CA THR A 20 17.45 4.05 21.86
C THR A 20 18.41 5.20 21.60
N ALA A 21 19.48 4.94 20.83
CA ALA A 21 20.45 5.95 20.44
C ALA A 21 19.82 7.04 19.56
N VAL A 22 19.03 6.66 18.56
CA VAL A 22 18.35 7.60 17.64
C VAL A 22 17.31 8.44 18.38
N LEU A 23 16.44 7.79 19.16
CA LEU A 23 15.25 8.43 19.75
C LEU A 23 15.54 9.11 21.10
N GLY A 24 16.72 8.90 21.68
CA GLY A 24 17.05 9.40 23.03
C GLY A 24 16.26 8.71 24.14
N GLY A 25 15.84 7.46 23.92
CA GLY A 25 15.05 6.66 24.84
C GLY A 25 14.36 5.49 24.13
N PRO A 26 13.86 4.48 24.88
CA PRO A 26 13.14 3.36 24.29
C PRO A 26 11.77 3.81 23.75
N CYS A 27 11.18 2.98 22.89
CA CYS A 27 9.76 3.06 22.56
C CYS A 27 8.88 2.95 23.82
N GLU A 28 7.84 3.78 23.85
CA GLU A 28 6.83 3.75 24.90
C GLU A 28 5.70 2.80 24.50
N PRO A 29 4.91 2.27 25.45
CA PRO A 29 3.75 1.47 25.09
C PRO A 29 2.75 2.32 24.30
N GLU A 30 2.32 1.81 23.16
CA GLU A 30 1.59 2.60 22.16
C GLU A 30 0.34 3.25 22.75
N ALA A 31 0.10 4.49 22.35
CA ALA A 31 -1.00 5.29 22.88
C ALA A 31 -2.41 4.79 22.49
N ARG A 32 -2.57 3.73 21.69
CA ARG A 32 -3.83 3.42 20.96
C ARG A 32 -5.09 3.25 21.82
N GLU A 33 -4.96 2.88 23.09
CA GLU A 33 -6.11 2.56 23.96
C GLU A 33 -6.26 3.52 25.15
N ASP A 34 -5.25 4.37 25.41
CA ASP A 34 -5.24 5.28 26.56
C ASP A 34 -5.48 6.71 26.08
N VAL A 35 -6.69 7.23 26.34
CA VAL A 35 -7.11 8.58 25.92
C VAL A 35 -6.12 9.66 26.38
N GLY A 36 -5.56 9.55 27.58
CA GLY A 36 -4.58 10.52 28.09
C GLY A 36 -3.29 10.48 27.29
N ARG A 37 -2.81 9.28 26.91
CA ARG A 37 -1.63 9.13 26.04
C ARG A 37 -1.90 9.60 24.61
N ILE A 38 -3.10 9.34 24.06
CA ILE A 38 -3.51 9.85 22.75
C ILE A 38 -3.47 11.38 22.74
N GLN A 39 -4.03 12.02 23.76
CA GLN A 39 -4.02 13.47 23.90
C GLN A 39 -2.60 14.02 24.03
N ALA A 40 -1.76 13.40 24.87
CA ALA A 40 -0.36 13.78 25.01
C ALA A 40 0.40 13.65 23.69
N TRP A 41 0.17 12.57 22.95
CA TRP A 41 0.75 12.34 21.63
C TRP A 41 0.30 13.40 20.61
N HIS A 42 -0.99 13.74 20.56
CA HIS A 42 -1.49 14.82 19.69
C HIS A 42 -0.92 16.20 20.06
N ALA A 43 -0.68 16.45 21.34
CA ALA A 43 -0.01 17.68 21.77
C ALA A 43 1.43 17.74 21.22
N ARG A 44 2.15 16.62 21.22
CA ARG A 44 3.50 16.50 20.60
C ARG A 44 3.46 16.71 19.09
N VAL A 45 2.50 16.12 18.38
CA VAL A 45 2.28 16.35 16.94
C VAL A 45 2.01 17.82 16.64
N SER A 46 1.22 18.48 17.49
CA SER A 46 0.92 19.91 17.36
C SER A 46 2.15 20.77 17.60
N ALA A 47 2.97 20.42 18.60
CA ALA A 47 4.23 21.09 18.91
C ALA A 47 5.25 20.95 17.77
N TYR A 48 5.40 19.74 17.22
CA TYR A 48 6.18 19.46 16.01
C TYR A 48 5.77 20.38 14.85
N SER A 49 4.47 20.41 14.54
CA SER A 49 3.93 21.21 13.43
C SER A 49 4.17 22.71 13.66
N ALA A 50 4.08 23.17 14.91
CA ALA A 50 4.37 24.56 15.27
C ALA A 50 5.86 24.91 15.12
N ALA A 51 6.76 23.99 15.47
CA ALA A 51 8.20 24.16 15.27
C ALA A 51 8.56 24.20 13.78
N GLU A 52 8.00 23.29 12.96
CA GLU A 52 8.17 23.31 11.49
C GLU A 52 7.74 24.65 10.89
N ARG A 53 6.56 25.17 11.26
CA ARG A 53 6.07 26.46 10.75
C ARG A 53 6.95 27.65 11.12
N ARG A 54 7.69 27.57 12.23
CA ARG A 54 8.64 28.61 12.64
C ARG A 54 10.03 28.44 12.00
N GLY A 55 10.26 27.35 11.28
CA GLY A 55 11.59 27.00 10.76
C GLY A 55 12.56 26.52 11.84
N ASP A 56 12.08 26.20 13.05
CA ASP A 56 12.90 25.71 14.16
C ASP A 56 13.06 24.19 14.05
N LEU A 57 13.99 23.78 13.18
CA LEU A 57 14.18 22.37 12.83
C LEU A 57 14.73 21.54 14.00
N ASP A 58 15.50 22.14 14.90
CA ASP A 58 16.04 21.45 16.08
C ASP A 58 14.92 21.12 17.06
N ALA A 59 14.04 22.08 17.37
CA ALA A 59 12.86 21.80 18.18
C ALA A 59 11.92 20.80 17.48
N ALA A 60 11.76 20.90 16.15
CA ALA A 60 10.96 19.93 15.40
C ALA A 60 11.53 18.51 15.50
N ILE A 61 12.85 18.33 15.45
CA ILE A 61 13.48 17.01 15.62
C ILE A 61 13.23 16.46 17.04
N VAL A 62 13.35 17.29 18.07
CA VAL A 62 13.07 16.87 19.46
C VAL A 62 11.63 16.37 19.60
N GLU A 63 10.66 17.14 19.08
CA GLU A 63 9.25 16.73 19.13
C GLU A 63 8.99 15.49 18.25
N ALA A 64 9.58 15.38 17.06
CA ALA A 64 9.44 14.21 16.20
C ALA A 64 9.97 12.93 16.86
N LYS A 65 11.12 12.99 17.56
CA LYS A 65 11.62 11.84 18.36
C LYS A 65 10.62 11.42 19.44
N ALA A 66 10.02 12.39 20.14
CA ALA A 66 9.00 12.11 21.15
C ALA A 66 7.72 11.51 20.53
N VAL A 67 7.28 12.02 19.36
CA VAL A 67 6.12 11.49 18.62
C VAL A 67 6.36 10.04 18.17
N VAL A 68 7.55 9.74 17.64
CA VAL A 68 7.95 8.38 17.25
C VAL A 68 7.93 7.46 18.47
N ARG A 69 8.54 7.88 19.58
CA ARG A 69 8.56 7.07 20.82
C ARG A 69 7.18 6.71 21.33
N GLY A 70 6.22 7.62 21.27
CA GLY A 70 4.84 7.37 21.69
C GLY A 70 4.04 6.44 20.76
N LEU A 71 4.48 6.24 19.52
CA LEU A 71 3.82 5.40 18.53
C LEU A 71 4.82 4.77 17.55
N CYS A 72 5.70 3.91 18.06
CA CYS A 72 6.84 3.38 17.30
C CYS A 72 6.51 2.49 16.11
N SER A 73 5.30 1.93 16.03
CA SER A 73 4.85 1.20 14.83
C SER A 73 4.46 2.13 13.67
N ASN A 74 4.34 3.44 13.89
CA ASN A 74 3.86 4.37 12.88
C ASN A 74 4.95 4.73 11.87
N GLU A 75 4.87 4.14 10.68
CA GLU A 75 5.78 4.39 9.54
C GLU A 75 5.95 5.88 9.22
N HIS A 76 4.83 6.61 9.20
CA HIS A 76 4.82 8.01 8.79
C HIS A 76 5.76 8.85 9.66
N TRP A 77 5.74 8.65 10.98
CA TRP A 77 6.55 9.47 11.90
C TRP A 77 8.03 9.13 11.89
N TRP A 78 8.41 7.87 11.65
CA TRP A 78 9.82 7.51 11.42
C TRP A 78 10.38 8.19 10.18
N LEU A 79 9.64 8.13 9.06
CA LEU A 79 10.04 8.78 7.81
C LEU A 79 10.06 10.31 7.97
N LYS A 80 9.07 10.89 8.68
CA LYS A 80 8.98 12.32 8.94
C LYS A 80 10.12 12.85 9.82
N LEU A 81 10.56 12.06 10.82
CA LEU A 81 11.76 12.37 11.61
C LEU A 81 13.00 12.43 10.71
N ALA A 82 13.24 11.40 9.89
CA ALA A 82 14.36 11.35 8.96
C ALA A 82 14.33 12.52 7.96
N GLU A 83 13.17 12.85 7.39
CA GLU A 83 13.00 14.01 6.49
C GLU A 83 13.31 15.34 7.19
N THR A 84 12.98 15.46 8.47
CA THR A 84 13.27 16.67 9.26
C THR A 84 14.77 16.77 9.54
N GLN A 85 15.44 15.66 9.84
CA GLN A 85 16.89 15.62 10.00
C GLN A 85 17.63 15.98 8.71
N VAL A 86 17.20 15.48 7.54
CA VAL A 86 17.78 15.87 6.24
C VAL A 86 17.61 17.37 5.99
N ARG A 87 16.43 17.94 6.25
CA ARG A 87 16.20 19.39 6.10
C ARG A 87 17.06 20.22 7.05
N ALA A 88 17.43 19.67 8.21
CA ALA A 88 18.33 20.29 9.17
C ALA A 88 19.83 20.08 8.85
N GLY A 89 20.17 19.41 7.73
CA GLY A 89 21.55 19.08 7.37
C GLY A 89 22.17 17.96 8.22
N ARG A 90 21.36 17.19 8.94
CA ARG A 90 21.77 16.09 9.83
C ARG A 90 21.65 14.74 9.11
N GLU A 91 22.34 14.59 7.98
CA GLU A 91 22.24 13.41 7.12
C GLU A 91 22.61 12.11 7.85
N GLN A 92 23.67 12.12 8.66
CA GLN A 92 24.09 10.95 9.44
C GLN A 92 23.00 10.48 10.41
N GLU A 93 22.37 11.40 11.16
CA GLU A 93 21.25 11.06 12.06
C GLU A 93 20.03 10.54 11.27
N ALA A 94 19.79 11.06 10.07
CA ALA A 94 18.70 10.59 9.20
C ALA A 94 18.94 9.14 8.75
N VAL A 95 20.18 8.81 8.35
CA VAL A 95 20.55 7.44 7.97
C VAL A 95 20.40 6.48 9.16
N GLU A 96 20.87 6.87 10.35
CA GLU A 96 20.72 6.08 11.57
C GLU A 96 19.25 5.87 11.94
N THR A 97 18.41 6.90 11.76
CA THR A 97 16.96 6.82 11.97
C THR A 97 16.30 5.84 11.01
N LEU A 98 16.61 5.92 9.72
CA LEU A 98 16.11 4.99 8.73
C LEU A 98 16.62 3.57 8.96
N ALA A 99 17.87 3.40 9.41
CA ALA A 99 18.45 2.10 9.72
C ALA A 99 17.76 1.45 10.92
N ALA A 100 17.55 2.22 11.99
CA ALA A 100 16.79 1.76 13.16
C ALA A 100 15.37 1.37 12.78
N TYR A 101 14.70 2.15 11.93
CA TYR A 101 13.35 1.81 11.46
C TYR A 101 13.35 0.58 10.54
N TYR A 102 14.30 0.48 9.62
CA TYR A 102 14.46 -0.67 8.72
C TYR A 102 14.67 -1.98 9.50
N ALA A 103 15.51 -1.94 10.53
CA ALA A 103 15.77 -3.08 11.40
C ALA A 103 14.52 -3.58 12.16
N ARG A 104 13.45 -2.77 12.23
CA ARG A 104 12.15 -3.15 12.79
C ARG A 104 11.24 -3.86 11.78
N GLY A 105 11.72 -4.17 10.59
CA GLY A 105 10.95 -4.84 9.55
C GLY A 105 10.12 -3.89 8.69
N ALA A 106 10.57 -2.65 8.51
CA ALA A 106 9.81 -1.64 7.77
C ALA A 106 10.01 -1.72 6.25
N ASN A 107 8.91 -1.83 5.50
CA ASN A 107 8.95 -1.91 4.04
C ASN A 107 9.04 -0.52 3.35
N GLY A 108 8.63 0.56 4.02
CA GLY A 108 8.52 1.90 3.40
C GLY A 108 9.83 2.65 3.14
N VAL A 109 10.96 2.24 3.74
CA VAL A 109 12.24 2.98 3.65
C VAL A 109 12.75 3.06 2.21
N ASP A 110 12.82 1.93 1.51
CA ASP A 110 13.31 1.87 0.13
C ASP A 110 12.47 2.74 -0.81
N ARG A 111 11.14 2.62 -0.71
CA ARG A 111 10.18 3.39 -1.50
C ARG A 111 10.39 4.88 -1.29
N ARG A 112 10.52 5.33 -0.04
CA ARG A 112 10.65 6.74 0.29
C ARG A 112 11.99 7.36 -0.15
N LEU A 113 13.07 6.57 -0.22
CA LEU A 113 14.36 7.00 -0.77
C LEU A 113 14.34 7.12 -2.30
N ARG A 114 13.43 6.42 -3.00
CA ARG A 114 13.30 6.44 -4.46
C ARG A 114 12.31 7.47 -5.00
N ASP A 115 11.43 7.98 -4.15
CA ASP A 115 10.43 9.00 -4.49
C ASP A 115 11.10 10.37 -4.71
N PRO A 116 11.10 10.94 -5.94
CA PRO A 116 11.71 12.25 -6.22
C PRO A 116 11.11 13.42 -5.44
N GLU A 117 9.86 13.32 -4.99
CA GLU A 117 9.16 14.35 -4.22
C GLU A 117 9.50 14.29 -2.72
N SER A 118 10.14 13.20 -2.28
CA SER A 118 10.57 13.01 -0.91
C SER A 118 11.83 13.82 -0.59
N PRO A 119 11.90 14.51 0.57
CA PRO A 119 13.15 15.10 1.05
C PRO A 119 14.29 14.08 1.19
N LEU A 120 13.96 12.79 1.39
CA LEU A 120 14.94 11.72 1.50
C LEU A 120 15.54 11.32 0.14
N TYR A 121 14.98 11.75 -0.99
CA TYR A 121 15.48 11.39 -2.32
C TYR A 121 16.97 11.70 -2.49
N ARG A 122 17.40 12.88 -2.02
CA ARG A 122 18.81 13.31 -2.13
C ARG A 122 19.72 12.60 -1.14
N LEU A 123 19.19 12.12 -0.01
CA LEU A 123 19.96 11.41 1.00
C LEU A 123 20.66 10.19 0.41
N LYS A 124 20.01 9.50 -0.55
CA LYS A 124 20.60 8.32 -1.21
C LYS A 124 21.93 8.62 -1.91
N ASP A 125 22.19 9.86 -2.29
CA ASP A 125 23.40 10.27 -2.99
C ASP A 125 24.45 10.88 -2.02
N SER A 126 24.11 11.05 -0.75
CA SER A 126 25.02 11.54 0.29
C SER A 126 26.11 10.52 0.63
N ALA A 127 27.28 11.00 1.08
CA ALA A 127 28.34 10.12 1.58
C ALA A 127 27.87 9.31 2.79
N ALA A 128 27.12 9.94 3.72
CA ALA A 128 26.58 9.30 4.91
C ALA A 128 25.75 8.06 4.58
N PHE A 129 24.88 8.15 3.56
CA PHE A 129 24.10 7.00 3.12
C PHE A 129 24.94 5.99 2.36
N GLN A 130 25.72 6.42 1.36
CA GLN A 130 26.46 5.51 0.47
C GLN A 130 27.45 4.59 1.20
N THR A 131 28.01 5.05 2.33
CA THR A 131 28.92 4.25 3.16
C THR A 131 28.23 3.50 4.31
N SER A 132 26.90 3.60 4.44
CA SER A 132 26.15 3.00 5.54
C SER A 132 25.81 1.52 5.32
N GLU A 133 25.62 0.79 6.42
CA GLU A 133 25.08 -0.57 6.40
C GLU A 133 23.65 -0.63 5.84
N LEU A 134 22.87 0.45 6.01
CA LEU A 134 21.53 0.57 5.46
C LEU A 134 21.57 0.54 3.93
N ALA A 135 22.46 1.31 3.30
CA ALA A 135 22.59 1.30 1.84
C ALA A 135 23.01 -0.08 1.33
N ALA A 136 23.93 -0.76 2.02
CA ALA A 136 24.34 -2.12 1.68
C ALA A 136 23.16 -3.11 1.78
N SER A 137 22.35 -3.01 2.84
CA SER A 137 21.16 -3.84 3.07
C SER A 137 20.11 -3.63 1.98
N LEU A 138 19.73 -2.37 1.74
CA LEU A 138 18.76 -2.03 0.69
C LEU A 138 19.22 -2.47 -0.71
N ALA A 139 20.51 -2.37 -1.00
CA ALA A 139 21.07 -2.86 -2.27
C ALA A 139 21.00 -4.39 -2.37
N ALA A 140 21.22 -5.12 -1.28
CA ALA A 140 21.06 -6.57 -1.24
C ALA A 140 19.59 -6.98 -1.48
N ASP A 141 18.65 -6.31 -0.83
CA ASP A 141 17.22 -6.61 -0.97
C ASP A 141 16.69 -6.31 -2.37
N ARG A 142 17.14 -5.23 -3.01
CA ARG A 142 16.83 -4.94 -4.43
C ARG A 142 17.33 -6.03 -5.37
N ARG A 143 18.56 -6.52 -5.19
CA ARG A 143 19.08 -7.66 -5.99
C ARG A 143 18.25 -8.91 -5.77
N ALA A 144 17.85 -9.19 -4.52
CA ALA A 144 16.99 -10.33 -4.20
C ALA A 144 15.59 -10.19 -4.85
N LEU A 145 15.02 -8.98 -4.84
CA LEU A 145 13.77 -8.66 -5.51
C LEU A 145 13.84 -8.91 -7.01
N GLU A 146 14.88 -8.44 -7.68
CA GLU A 146 15.08 -8.64 -9.13
C GLU A 146 15.13 -10.14 -9.46
N GLN A 147 15.89 -10.93 -8.71
CA GLN A 147 15.97 -12.38 -8.90
C GLN A 147 14.60 -13.07 -8.74
N ARG A 148 13.84 -12.69 -7.71
CA ARG A 148 12.48 -13.21 -7.48
C ARG A 148 11.53 -12.84 -8.62
N ARG A 149 11.55 -11.57 -9.05
CA ARG A 149 10.72 -11.08 -10.16
C ARG A 149 11.03 -11.79 -11.45
N GLU A 150 12.30 -11.96 -11.81
CA GLU A 150 12.64 -12.69 -13.02
C GLU A 150 12.13 -14.13 -12.99
N LYS A 151 12.24 -14.82 -11.84
CA LYS A 151 11.71 -16.17 -11.66
C LYS A 151 10.18 -16.19 -11.79
N ALA A 152 9.49 -15.25 -11.16
CA ALA A 152 8.03 -15.12 -11.25
C ALA A 152 7.57 -14.80 -12.68
N GLN A 153 8.22 -13.87 -13.37
CA GLN A 153 7.96 -13.54 -14.78
C GLN A 153 8.18 -14.71 -15.71
N ARG A 154 9.17 -15.57 -15.44
CA ARG A 154 9.38 -16.82 -16.18
C ARG A 154 8.19 -17.77 -15.97
N ARG A 155 7.68 -17.92 -14.74
CA ARG A 155 6.50 -18.75 -14.44
C ARG A 155 5.23 -18.24 -15.12
N VAL A 156 4.95 -16.93 -15.05
CA VAL A 156 3.79 -16.31 -15.73
C VAL A 156 3.85 -16.58 -17.25
N ARG A 157 5.04 -16.53 -17.86
CA ARG A 157 5.21 -16.83 -19.29
C ARG A 157 5.02 -18.31 -19.65
N LEU A 158 5.29 -19.23 -18.73
CA LEU A 158 5.11 -20.66 -18.94
C LEU A 158 3.67 -21.11 -18.76
N ASP A 159 2.85 -20.35 -18.03
CA ASP A 159 1.43 -20.59 -17.84
C ASP A 159 0.60 -19.31 -18.07
N PRO A 160 0.56 -18.79 -19.31
CA PRO A 160 -0.22 -17.60 -19.63
C PRO A 160 -1.74 -17.84 -19.54
N GLY A 161 -2.17 -19.10 -19.38
CA GLY A 161 -3.58 -19.50 -19.31
C GLY A 161 -4.10 -19.67 -17.88
N ALA A 162 -3.26 -19.49 -16.85
CA ALA A 162 -3.64 -19.64 -15.45
C ALA A 162 -4.89 -18.85 -15.09
N VAL A 163 -5.03 -17.65 -15.66
CA VAL A 163 -6.25 -16.85 -15.62
C VAL A 163 -6.58 -16.36 -17.02
N ARG A 164 -7.82 -16.57 -17.47
CA ARG A 164 -8.27 -16.10 -18.78
C ARG A 164 -8.20 -14.57 -18.84
N GLU A 165 -7.56 -14.04 -19.88
CA GLU A 165 -7.52 -12.60 -20.17
C GLU A 165 -8.51 -12.21 -21.29
N PRO A 166 -9.29 -11.12 -21.12
CA PRO A 166 -9.49 -10.39 -19.87
C PRO A 166 -10.25 -11.24 -18.86
N TYR A 167 -9.98 -11.02 -17.57
CA TYR A 167 -10.86 -11.48 -16.51
C TYR A 167 -12.17 -10.71 -16.62
N ILE A 168 -13.29 -11.43 -16.56
CA ILE A 168 -14.64 -10.86 -16.64
C ILE A 168 -15.36 -11.18 -15.34
N ALA A 169 -15.53 -10.15 -14.54
CA ALA A 169 -16.28 -10.23 -13.31
C ALA A 169 -17.75 -9.88 -13.59
N VAL A 170 -18.62 -10.89 -13.49
CA VAL A 170 -20.07 -10.73 -13.74
C VAL A 170 -20.77 -10.32 -12.46
N GLY A 171 -21.77 -9.43 -12.58
CA GLY A 171 -22.52 -8.90 -11.45
C GLY A 171 -21.82 -7.73 -10.74
N ALA A 172 -20.64 -7.32 -11.22
CA ALA A 172 -19.84 -6.27 -10.60
C ALA A 172 -20.51 -4.89 -10.73
N CYS A 173 -20.73 -4.24 -9.58
CA CYS A 173 -21.35 -2.92 -9.50
C CYS A 173 -20.24 -1.84 -9.47
N PRO A 174 -20.32 -0.80 -10.30
CA PRO A 174 -19.27 0.21 -10.38
C PRO A 174 -19.18 1.10 -9.14
N GLY A 175 -18.06 1.00 -8.44
CA GLY A 175 -17.74 1.84 -7.28
C GLY A 175 -18.18 1.25 -5.94
N GLU A 176 -17.66 1.83 -4.86
CA GLU A 176 -18.01 1.46 -3.49
C GLU A 176 -19.49 1.76 -3.22
N CYS A 177 -20.16 0.90 -2.46
CA CYS A 177 -21.59 1.01 -2.13
C CYS A 177 -22.59 1.05 -3.30
N CYS A 178 -22.16 0.71 -4.52
CA CYS A 178 -23.03 0.72 -5.67
C CYS A 178 -24.24 -0.21 -5.51
N ARG A 179 -25.40 0.23 -5.98
CA ARG A 179 -26.62 -0.59 -6.04
C ARG A 179 -27.26 -0.50 -7.41
N TYR A 180 -27.65 -1.65 -7.96
CA TYR A 180 -28.54 -1.71 -9.12
C TYR A 180 -29.94 -1.23 -8.76
N GLY A 181 -30.69 -0.76 -9.76
CA GLY A 181 -32.01 -0.19 -9.56
C GLY A 181 -32.18 1.09 -10.37
N SER A 182 -32.91 2.07 -9.81
CA SER A 182 -33.24 3.28 -10.55
C SER A 182 -32.09 4.28 -10.50
N TRP A 183 -31.43 4.54 -11.62
CA TRP A 183 -30.37 5.54 -11.77
C TRP A 183 -30.86 6.75 -12.58
N SER A 184 -30.35 7.94 -12.25
CA SER A 184 -30.58 9.14 -13.05
C SER A 184 -29.57 9.23 -14.20
N VAL A 185 -30.02 9.69 -15.36
CA VAL A 185 -29.16 9.93 -16.51
C VAL A 185 -28.73 11.40 -16.50
N GLN A 186 -27.47 11.67 -16.18
CA GLN A 186 -26.95 13.04 -16.05
C GLN A 186 -26.53 13.64 -17.39
N GLN A 187 -26.20 12.78 -18.36
CA GLN A 187 -25.84 13.14 -19.74
C GLN A 187 -26.35 12.05 -20.69
N ASP A 188 -26.53 12.38 -21.98
CA ASP A 188 -26.91 11.39 -23.00
C ASP A 188 -25.90 10.22 -23.06
N VAL A 189 -26.42 9.00 -23.05
CA VAL A 189 -25.65 7.73 -23.01
C VAL A 189 -26.05 6.81 -24.15
N VAL A 190 -25.07 6.30 -24.89
CA VAL A 190 -25.29 5.34 -25.97
C VAL A 190 -25.42 3.93 -25.40
N LEU A 191 -26.43 3.19 -25.87
CA LEU A 191 -26.67 1.81 -25.48
C LEU A 191 -26.29 0.84 -26.60
N TYR A 192 -25.52 -0.18 -26.25
CA TYR A 192 -25.06 -1.24 -27.15
C TYR A 192 -25.75 -2.58 -26.86
N ASP A 193 -25.84 -3.45 -27.87
CA ASP A 193 -26.39 -4.80 -27.71
C ASP A 193 -25.57 -5.70 -26.77
N SER A 194 -24.28 -5.41 -26.64
CA SER A 194 -23.30 -6.23 -25.95
C SER A 194 -22.13 -5.39 -25.45
N THR A 195 -21.36 -5.96 -24.52
CA THR A 195 -20.11 -5.38 -24.02
C THR A 195 -18.96 -5.39 -25.06
N ARG A 196 -19.25 -5.72 -26.33
CA ARG A 196 -18.30 -5.65 -27.45
C ARG A 196 -18.62 -4.50 -28.41
N MET A 197 -19.63 -3.67 -28.11
CA MET A 197 -20.06 -2.55 -28.96
C MET A 197 -20.40 -2.96 -30.40
N ALA A 198 -20.96 -4.15 -30.61
CA ALA A 198 -21.21 -4.64 -31.97
C ALA A 198 -22.26 -3.79 -32.69
N ARG A 199 -23.29 -3.33 -31.97
CA ARG A 199 -24.37 -2.52 -32.52
C ARG A 199 -25.00 -1.60 -31.46
N THR A 200 -25.27 -0.36 -31.84
CA THR A 200 -26.12 0.55 -31.05
C THR A 200 -27.58 0.08 -31.09
N VAL A 201 -28.21 -0.03 -29.92
CA VAL A 201 -29.60 -0.46 -29.75
C VAL A 201 -30.52 0.66 -29.27
N GLY A 202 -29.95 1.76 -28.78
CA GLY A 202 -30.70 2.94 -28.39
C GLY A 202 -29.84 3.93 -27.61
N GLU A 203 -30.51 4.83 -26.90
CA GLU A 203 -29.89 5.90 -26.14
C GLU A 203 -30.71 6.20 -24.89
N ALA A 204 -30.05 6.44 -23.77
CA ALA A 204 -30.68 6.97 -22.57
C ALA A 204 -30.46 8.49 -22.52
N LYS A 205 -31.54 9.26 -22.45
CA LYS A 205 -31.48 10.73 -22.55
C LYS A 205 -31.23 11.39 -21.21
N GLN A 206 -30.47 12.48 -21.22
CA GLN A 206 -30.27 13.34 -20.06
C GLN A 206 -31.59 13.72 -19.40
N GLY A 207 -31.61 13.70 -18.06
CA GLY A 207 -32.79 13.99 -17.24
C GLY A 207 -33.78 12.82 -17.11
N SER A 208 -33.61 11.75 -17.88
CA SER A 208 -34.40 10.53 -17.71
C SER A 208 -33.88 9.66 -16.56
N ARG A 209 -34.60 8.56 -16.29
CA ARG A 209 -34.15 7.50 -15.40
C ARG A 209 -34.05 6.20 -16.16
N VAL A 210 -33.09 5.36 -15.76
CA VAL A 210 -32.95 3.99 -16.23
C VAL A 210 -33.04 3.03 -15.05
N GLU A 211 -33.37 1.78 -15.34
CA GLU A 211 -33.21 0.65 -14.43
C GLU A 211 -31.87 -0.03 -14.74
N ALA A 212 -30.87 0.13 -13.87
CA ALA A 212 -29.63 -0.63 -13.91
C ALA A 212 -29.92 -2.07 -13.45
N LEU A 213 -29.58 -3.03 -14.31
CA LEU A 213 -29.95 -4.43 -14.14
C LEU A 213 -28.78 -5.27 -13.61
N THR A 214 -27.59 -5.04 -14.15
CA THR A 214 -26.37 -5.75 -13.79
C THR A 214 -25.16 -5.01 -14.37
N GLY A 215 -23.96 -5.49 -14.07
CA GLY A 215 -22.71 -4.93 -14.54
C GLY A 215 -21.67 -6.02 -14.74
N VAL A 216 -20.66 -5.69 -15.54
CA VAL A 216 -19.43 -6.48 -15.64
C VAL A 216 -18.24 -5.55 -15.58
N VAL A 217 -17.16 -5.99 -14.93
CA VAL A 217 -15.86 -5.34 -15.06
C VAL A 217 -14.92 -6.26 -15.81
N ARG A 218 -14.21 -5.68 -16.78
CA ARG A 218 -13.20 -6.37 -17.58
C ARG A 218 -11.83 -5.79 -17.29
N LEU A 219 -10.88 -6.64 -16.92
CA LEU A 219 -9.53 -6.19 -16.60
C LEU A 219 -8.52 -7.29 -16.92
N ARG A 220 -7.26 -6.89 -17.00
CA ARG A 220 -6.15 -7.83 -17.10
C ARG A 220 -5.75 -8.28 -15.68
N PRO A 221 -5.74 -9.59 -15.39
CA PRO A 221 -5.23 -10.11 -14.12
C PRO A 221 -3.80 -9.65 -13.87
N ILE A 222 -3.50 -9.19 -12.65
CA ILE A 222 -2.17 -8.72 -12.28
C ILE A 222 -1.44 -9.81 -11.51
N PRO A 223 -0.37 -10.41 -12.06
CA PRO A 223 0.38 -11.44 -11.38
C PRO A 223 1.11 -10.89 -10.15
N VAL A 224 1.00 -11.63 -9.05
CA VAL A 224 1.61 -11.33 -7.76
C VAL A 224 2.36 -12.57 -7.28
N LEU A 225 3.61 -12.38 -6.87
CA LEU A 225 4.37 -13.39 -6.16
C LEU A 225 4.01 -13.33 -4.68
N VAL A 226 3.49 -14.42 -4.14
CA VAL A 226 3.18 -14.54 -2.71
C VAL A 226 4.49 -14.60 -1.93
N ARG A 227 4.65 -13.71 -0.94
CA ARG A 227 5.82 -13.60 -0.07
C ARG A 227 5.53 -13.94 1.38
N ALA A 228 4.27 -13.82 1.79
CA ALA A 228 3.72 -14.40 3.01
C ALA A 228 2.26 -14.80 2.71
N PRO A 229 1.67 -15.72 3.48
CA PRO A 229 0.24 -16.00 3.34
C PRO A 229 -0.59 -14.73 3.55
N PRO A 230 -1.56 -14.42 2.68
CA PRO A 230 -2.51 -13.34 2.90
C PRO A 230 -3.24 -13.54 4.24
N PRO A 231 -3.55 -12.46 4.99
CA PRO A 231 -4.16 -12.55 6.32
C PRO A 231 -5.43 -13.42 6.38
N ASP A 232 -6.29 -13.29 5.36
CA ASP A 232 -7.59 -13.96 5.29
C ASP A 232 -7.51 -15.33 4.59
N HIS A 233 -6.34 -15.67 4.02
CA HIS A 233 -6.12 -16.89 3.24
C HIS A 233 -4.78 -17.58 3.58
N PRO A 234 -4.62 -18.08 4.82
CA PRO A 234 -3.39 -18.74 5.25
C PRO A 234 -3.04 -20.01 4.45
N GLU A 235 -3.99 -20.56 3.70
CA GLU A 235 -3.78 -21.70 2.80
C GLU A 235 -2.96 -21.34 1.54
N VAL A 236 -2.82 -20.06 1.20
CA VAL A 236 -2.04 -19.61 0.04
C VAL A 236 -0.57 -19.56 0.43
N ALA A 237 0.20 -20.51 -0.10
CA ALA A 237 1.60 -20.70 0.29
C ALA A 237 2.54 -19.60 -0.25
N GLU A 238 3.57 -19.27 0.56
CA GLU A 238 4.68 -18.44 0.10
C GLU A 238 5.35 -19.06 -1.14
N GLY A 239 5.71 -18.20 -2.09
CA GLY A 239 6.35 -18.58 -3.33
C GLY A 239 5.37 -18.92 -4.44
N GLU A 240 4.06 -19.01 -4.19
CA GLU A 240 3.06 -19.21 -5.23
C GLU A 240 2.79 -17.95 -6.08
N LEU A 241 2.17 -18.15 -7.24
CA LEU A 241 1.59 -17.06 -8.02
C LEU A 241 0.11 -16.91 -7.69
N ALA A 242 -0.28 -15.70 -7.32
CA ALA A 242 -1.65 -15.26 -7.26
C ALA A 242 -1.89 -14.21 -8.36
N TYR A 243 -3.14 -13.89 -8.65
CA TYR A 243 -3.49 -12.80 -9.57
C TYR A 243 -4.52 -11.88 -8.95
N LEU A 244 -4.22 -10.58 -8.88
CA LEU A 244 -5.21 -9.59 -8.50
C LEU A 244 -6.18 -9.40 -9.65
N LEU A 245 -7.47 -9.42 -9.31
CA LEU A 245 -8.56 -9.27 -10.24
C LEU A 245 -9.13 -7.85 -10.11
N ASP A 246 -10.39 -7.68 -9.70
CA ASP A 246 -11.00 -6.37 -9.47
C ASP A 246 -10.95 -5.92 -8.00
N TYR A 247 -11.03 -4.61 -7.84
CA TYR A 247 -11.14 -3.91 -6.57
C TYR A 247 -12.59 -3.92 -6.07
N LEU A 248 -12.81 -4.38 -4.84
CA LEU A 248 -14.12 -4.45 -4.20
C LEU A 248 -14.42 -3.23 -3.30
N GLY A 249 -13.40 -2.45 -2.94
CA GLY A 249 -13.53 -1.34 -2.00
C GLY A 249 -12.63 -1.49 -0.79
N GLU A 250 -12.35 -0.38 -0.09
CA GLU A 250 -11.62 -0.33 1.20
C GLU A 250 -10.31 -1.13 1.26
N GLY A 251 -9.65 -1.27 0.11
CA GLY A 251 -8.40 -2.03 0.00
C GLY A 251 -8.53 -3.53 -0.20
N TYR A 252 -9.75 -4.03 -0.35
CA TYR A 252 -10.06 -5.41 -0.70
C TYR A 252 -10.29 -5.58 -2.21
N GLY A 253 -10.08 -6.80 -2.68
CA GLY A 253 -10.30 -7.18 -4.06
C GLY A 253 -10.41 -8.69 -4.20
N ARG A 254 -10.82 -9.12 -5.39
CA ARG A 254 -10.79 -10.53 -5.76
C ARG A 254 -9.37 -10.94 -6.15
N ILE A 255 -8.95 -12.10 -5.65
CA ILE A 255 -7.65 -12.68 -5.87
C ILE A 255 -7.88 -14.08 -6.43
N TYR A 256 -7.34 -14.34 -7.61
CA TYR A 256 -7.21 -15.71 -8.10
C TYR A 256 -6.03 -16.37 -7.40
N VAL A 257 -6.30 -17.49 -6.74
CA VAL A 257 -5.31 -18.37 -6.14
C VAL A 257 -5.37 -19.71 -6.89
N GLY A 258 -4.29 -20.48 -6.90
CA GLY A 258 -4.17 -21.70 -7.73
C GLY A 258 -5.40 -22.63 -7.71
N GLU A 259 -5.49 -23.50 -8.71
CA GLU A 259 -6.58 -24.49 -8.86
C GLU A 259 -7.98 -23.89 -9.14
N GLY A 260 -8.07 -22.73 -9.79
CA GLY A 260 -9.34 -22.17 -10.24
C GLY A 260 -10.12 -21.41 -9.18
N ARG A 261 -9.55 -21.20 -7.98
CA ARG A 261 -10.21 -20.56 -6.86
C ARG A 261 -10.08 -19.04 -6.92
N ILE A 262 -11.19 -18.35 -6.69
CA ILE A 262 -11.21 -16.90 -6.48
C ILE A 262 -11.65 -16.63 -5.05
N VAL A 263 -10.89 -15.80 -4.35
CA VAL A 263 -11.13 -15.43 -2.95
C VAL A 263 -11.08 -13.90 -2.80
N ASP A 264 -11.67 -13.36 -1.76
CA ASP A 264 -11.64 -11.92 -1.47
C ASP A 264 -10.53 -11.65 -0.44
N GLY A 265 -9.62 -10.71 -0.71
CA GLY A 265 -8.53 -10.43 0.24
C GLY A 265 -7.94 -9.03 0.12
N PRO A 266 -7.01 -8.67 1.02
CA PRO A 266 -6.46 -7.33 1.12
C PRO A 266 -5.43 -7.09 0.01
N ILE A 267 -5.85 -6.44 -1.07
CA ILE A 267 -4.97 -6.16 -2.21
C ILE A 267 -4.05 -4.94 -1.96
N LEU A 268 -4.33 -4.09 -0.95
CA LEU A 268 -3.42 -3.00 -0.55
C LEU A 268 -2.16 -3.47 0.16
N SER A 269 -2.15 -4.71 0.66
CA SER A 269 -0.97 -5.35 1.23
C SER A 269 -0.08 -6.01 0.17
N VAL A 270 -0.36 -5.77 -1.12
CA VAL A 270 0.53 -6.11 -2.23
C VAL A 270 1.32 -4.87 -2.61
N HIS A 271 2.64 -4.99 -2.65
CA HIS A 271 3.54 -3.87 -2.93
C HIS A 271 4.47 -4.20 -4.10
N GLU A 272 5.26 -3.22 -4.53
CA GLU A 272 6.36 -3.49 -5.46
C GLU A 272 7.48 -4.30 -4.80
N HIS A 273 7.73 -4.08 -3.51
CA HIS A 273 8.86 -4.64 -2.80
C HIS A 273 8.48 -4.96 -1.34
N CYS A 274 8.67 -6.21 -0.94
CA CYS A 274 8.47 -6.71 0.42
C CYS A 274 9.79 -7.31 0.94
N PRO A 275 10.74 -6.49 1.41
CA PRO A 275 11.92 -6.99 2.12
C PRO A 275 11.54 -7.72 3.41
N PHE A 276 10.48 -7.27 4.09
CA PHE A 276 9.94 -7.89 5.30
C PHE A 276 8.51 -8.35 5.03
N PRO A 277 8.33 -9.57 4.50
CA PRO A 277 7.01 -10.07 4.16
C PRO A 277 6.19 -10.38 5.42
N GLY A 278 4.89 -10.16 5.32
CA GLY A 278 3.94 -10.36 6.42
C GLY A 278 2.53 -9.91 6.02
N PRO A 279 1.58 -9.84 6.96
CA PRO A 279 0.19 -9.43 6.71
C PRO A 279 0.03 -8.13 5.90
N ASP A 280 0.88 -7.13 6.18
CA ASP A 280 0.85 -5.81 5.55
C ASP A 280 1.68 -5.73 4.25
N CYS A 281 2.41 -6.79 3.91
CA CYS A 281 3.23 -6.93 2.70
C CYS A 281 3.29 -8.40 2.27
N TRP A 282 2.13 -8.98 1.94
CA TRP A 282 2.03 -10.41 1.69
C TRP A 282 2.43 -10.78 0.26
N GLY A 283 2.40 -9.83 -0.67
CA GLY A 283 2.66 -10.09 -2.09
C GLY A 283 3.49 -9.01 -2.77
N GLU A 284 4.25 -9.41 -3.78
CA GLU A 284 5.00 -8.52 -4.67
C GLU A 284 4.41 -8.55 -6.08
N VAL A 285 4.09 -7.39 -6.67
CA VAL A 285 3.74 -7.34 -8.09
C VAL A 285 4.91 -7.83 -8.94
N VAL A 286 4.61 -8.70 -9.92
CA VAL A 286 5.64 -9.34 -10.75
C VAL A 286 6.22 -8.37 -11.77
N ASP A 287 5.40 -7.45 -12.31
CA ASP A 287 5.83 -6.31 -13.10
C ASP A 287 5.49 -5.01 -12.34
N PRO A 288 6.48 -4.15 -12.00
CA PRO A 288 6.23 -2.88 -11.33
C PRO A 288 5.25 -1.97 -12.07
N LYS A 289 5.18 -2.06 -13.41
CA LYS A 289 4.23 -1.27 -14.21
C LYS A 289 2.78 -1.65 -13.93
N ASP A 290 2.55 -2.77 -13.26
CA ASP A 290 1.23 -3.26 -12.90
C ASP A 290 0.78 -2.81 -11.51
N ALA A 291 1.65 -2.17 -10.74
CA ALA A 291 1.27 -1.60 -9.45
C ALA A 291 0.12 -0.59 -9.62
N GLY A 292 -0.97 -0.80 -8.88
CA GLY A 292 -2.16 0.07 -8.90
C GLY A 292 -3.12 -0.15 -10.07
N ARG A 293 -2.76 -0.98 -11.06
CA ARG A 293 -3.56 -1.19 -12.29
C ARG A 293 -4.82 -2.03 -12.10
N GLN A 294 -5.07 -2.58 -10.90
CA GLN A 294 -6.31 -3.29 -10.58
C GLN A 294 -7.55 -2.37 -10.68
N ARG A 295 -7.33 -1.05 -10.74
CA ARG A 295 -8.35 -0.02 -10.93
C ARG A 295 -8.63 0.30 -12.40
N ASP A 296 -7.81 -0.20 -13.33
CA ASP A 296 -7.94 0.03 -14.79
C ASP A 296 -9.09 -0.79 -15.42
N GLY A 297 -10.00 -1.32 -14.60
CA GLY A 297 -11.12 -2.13 -15.06
C GLY A 297 -12.04 -1.33 -15.99
N VAL A 298 -12.35 -1.91 -17.14
CA VAL A 298 -13.37 -1.37 -18.05
C VAL A 298 -14.73 -1.81 -17.54
N TRP A 299 -15.44 -0.86 -16.95
CA TRP A 299 -16.77 -1.07 -16.39
C TRP A 299 -17.84 -1.02 -17.47
N TRP A 300 -18.77 -1.94 -17.37
CA TRP A 300 -19.93 -2.05 -18.23
C TRP A 300 -21.16 -2.22 -17.37
N VAL A 301 -22.22 -1.49 -17.68
CA VAL A 301 -23.51 -1.64 -17.01
C VAL A 301 -24.58 -1.96 -18.04
N LYS A 302 -25.47 -2.87 -17.68
CA LYS A 302 -26.67 -3.17 -18.46
C LYS A 302 -27.81 -2.38 -17.85
N VAL A 303 -28.45 -1.54 -18.65
CA VAL A 303 -29.55 -0.70 -18.22
C VAL A 303 -30.77 -0.92 -19.10
N LYS A 304 -31.93 -0.60 -18.55
CA LYS A 304 -33.20 -0.57 -19.26
C LYS A 304 -33.84 0.82 -19.13
N THR A 305 -34.16 1.43 -20.27
CA THR A 305 -34.84 2.72 -20.34
C THR A 305 -36.34 2.60 -20.07
N ALA A 306 -37.01 3.72 -19.84
CA ALA A 306 -38.45 3.75 -19.56
C ALA A 306 -39.33 3.25 -20.74
N ASP A 307 -38.87 3.43 -21.97
CA ASP A 307 -39.50 2.89 -23.20
C ASP A 307 -39.14 1.41 -23.46
N GLY A 308 -38.37 0.78 -22.57
CA GLY A 308 -38.10 -0.66 -22.55
C GLY A 308 -36.84 -1.08 -23.31
N VAL A 309 -36.10 -0.16 -23.93
CA VAL A 309 -34.82 -0.47 -24.58
C VAL A 309 -33.83 -0.95 -23.53
N THR A 310 -33.23 -2.11 -23.77
CA THR A 310 -32.21 -2.69 -22.89
C THR A 310 -30.89 -2.77 -23.62
N GLY A 311 -29.83 -2.24 -23.01
CA GLY A 311 -28.50 -2.28 -23.60
C GLY A 311 -27.38 -2.10 -22.58
N TRP A 312 -26.15 -2.26 -23.06
CA TRP A 312 -24.91 -2.12 -22.32
C TRP A 312 -24.25 -0.78 -22.62
N THR A 313 -23.58 -0.19 -21.64
CA THR A 313 -22.76 1.02 -21.82
C THR A 313 -21.54 1.01 -20.90
N GLN A 314 -20.48 1.71 -21.32
CA GLN A 314 -19.28 1.98 -20.51
C GLN A 314 -19.31 3.36 -19.86
N GLU A 315 -20.29 4.19 -20.21
CA GLU A 315 -20.38 5.60 -19.81
C GLU A 315 -21.01 5.71 -18.41
N VAL A 316 -20.46 4.97 -17.45
CA VAL A 316 -21.00 4.83 -16.09
C VAL A 316 -20.97 6.15 -15.33
N ASP A 317 -19.98 6.98 -15.61
CA ASP A 317 -19.79 8.33 -15.06
C ASP A 317 -20.90 9.32 -15.47
N LYS A 318 -21.73 8.96 -16.45
CA LYS A 318 -22.90 9.75 -16.87
C LYS A 318 -24.17 9.43 -16.10
N PHE A 319 -24.11 8.53 -15.12
CA PHE A 319 -25.25 8.21 -14.26
C PHE A 319 -25.10 8.81 -12.85
N GLY A 320 -26.22 9.17 -12.25
CA GLY A 320 -26.35 9.54 -10.84
C GLY A 320 -27.19 8.52 -10.08
N ASP A 321 -27.28 8.71 -8.75
CA ASP A 321 -28.00 7.81 -7.84
C ASP A 321 -27.46 6.36 -7.86
N ILE A 322 -26.19 6.17 -8.21
CA ILE A 322 -25.52 4.86 -8.25
C ILE A 322 -25.19 4.37 -6.84
N SER A 323 -24.73 5.27 -5.97
CA SER A 323 -24.31 4.95 -4.61
C SER A 323 -25.51 4.74 -3.69
N GLY A 324 -25.48 3.66 -2.91
CA GLY A 324 -26.40 3.39 -1.82
C GLY A 324 -25.94 3.86 -0.45
N CYS A 325 -24.71 4.40 -0.35
CA CYS A 325 -24.16 5.06 0.83
C CYS A 325 -24.27 6.56 0.58
N GLY A 326 -25.08 7.24 1.39
CA GLY A 326 -25.62 8.59 1.14
C GLY A 326 -24.63 9.73 1.19
#